data_AF-A0A961IZB9-F1
#
_entry.id   AF-A0A961IZB9-F1
#
_cell.length_a   1.000
_cell.length_b   1.000
_cell.length_c   1.000
_cell.angle_alpha   90.00
_cell.angle_beta   90.00
_cell.angle_gamma   90.00
#
_symmetry.space_group_name_H-M   'P 1'
#
loop_
_entity.id
_entity.type
_entity.pdbx_description
1 polymer ?
#
loop_
_entity_poly.entity_id
_entity_poly.type
_entity_poly.pdbx_seq_one_letter_code
_entity_poly.pdbx_strand_id
1 'polypeptide(L)'
;ADAQVFWRTAGFNADIAGFTAKWLDDILDAQLDDGAFTDVAPSKPLNPYRLTGQPGAPGWGDAPVILCWQHWLRYGDRDLLERAWPALTRWAAHIAEANPDHLRVNRVHNNYGDWLSVGPPSDRTLVATAYWVHVAELMAKIAEALGADPAPYRDTASKVRAAFNAAYVAADGRITGDTQTAYLLALDFDIVPEPLRPRLRDHLIRTLDAAGGHLQTGFLGVRHLCHVLADNGAPGYAYRLLTDDSYPSWGFSIR
;
A
#
# COMPACT_ATOMS: atom_id res chain seq x y z
N ALA A 1 7.13 3.94 4.99
CA ALA A 1 6.63 2.98 3.98
C ALA A 1 7.66 1.90 3.64
N ASP A 2 8.94 2.24 3.64
CA ASP A 2 10.08 1.38 3.30
C ASP A 2 9.97 0.00 3.95
N ALA A 3 9.68 0.00 5.26
CA ALA A 3 9.42 -1.21 6.02
C ALA A 3 8.24 -2.03 5.46
N GLN A 4 7.05 -1.44 5.27
CA GLN A 4 5.88 -2.20 4.77
C GLN A 4 6.08 -2.77 3.37
N VAL A 5 6.85 -2.08 2.53
CA VAL A 5 7.21 -2.54 1.18
C VAL A 5 8.14 -3.76 1.25
N PHE A 6 9.10 -3.76 2.18
CA PHE A 6 10.14 -4.78 2.27
C PHE A 6 9.84 -5.94 3.25
N TRP A 7 8.87 -5.79 4.16
CA TRP A 7 8.73 -6.67 5.34
C TRP A 7 8.57 -8.15 5.01
N ARG A 8 7.83 -8.45 3.93
CA ARG A 8 7.62 -9.84 3.49
C ARG A 8 8.94 -10.48 3.04
N THR A 9 9.80 -9.71 2.35
CA THR A 9 11.15 -10.13 1.95
C THR A 9 12.07 -10.24 3.15
N ALA A 10 12.01 -9.29 4.09
CA ALA A 10 12.80 -9.33 5.32
C ALA A 10 12.50 -10.59 6.14
N GLY A 11 11.22 -10.87 6.39
CA GLY A 11 10.78 -12.05 7.13
C GLY A 11 11.05 -13.36 6.41
N PHE A 12 11.17 -13.37 5.08
CA PHE A 12 11.63 -14.55 4.35
C PHE A 12 13.11 -14.86 4.61
N ASN A 13 13.96 -13.82 4.62
CA ASN A 13 15.41 -13.97 4.70
C ASN A 13 15.96 -14.11 6.12
N ALA A 14 15.26 -13.60 7.13
CA ALA A 14 15.71 -13.63 8.53
C ALA A 14 14.53 -13.78 9.48
N ASP A 15 14.81 -14.27 10.70
CA ASP A 15 13.86 -14.14 11.79
C ASP A 15 13.86 -12.71 12.33
N ILE A 16 12.80 -11.97 12.04
CA ILE A 16 12.59 -10.59 12.44
C ILE A 16 11.51 -10.44 13.52
N ALA A 17 11.08 -11.52 14.19
CA ALA A 17 9.95 -11.48 15.12
C ALA A 17 10.19 -10.48 16.27
N GLY A 18 11.30 -10.64 17.00
CA GLY A 18 11.66 -9.75 18.11
C GLY A 18 11.92 -8.31 17.69
N PHE A 19 12.52 -8.11 16.51
CA PHE A 19 12.74 -6.78 15.95
C PHE A 19 11.41 -6.09 15.60
N THR A 20 10.50 -6.82 14.95
CA THR A 20 9.17 -6.32 14.57
C THR A 20 8.36 -5.94 15.80
N ALA A 21 8.32 -6.80 16.82
CA ALA A 21 7.60 -6.54 18.05
C ALA A 21 8.10 -5.25 18.73
N LYS A 22 9.42 -5.13 18.92
CA LYS A 22 10.01 -3.93 19.54
C LYS A 22 9.74 -2.67 18.73
N TRP A 23 9.97 -2.73 17.41
CA TRP A 23 9.82 -1.53 16.58
C TRP A 23 8.35 -1.12 16.43
N LEU A 24 7.41 -2.07 16.49
CA LEU A 24 6.00 -1.75 16.53
C LEU A 24 5.65 -0.95 17.79
N ASP A 25 6.20 -1.29 18.96
CA ASP A 25 6.01 -0.48 20.17
C ASP A 25 6.46 0.98 19.94
N ASP A 26 7.62 1.21 19.29
CA ASP A 26 8.07 2.57 18.94
C ASP A 26 7.07 3.30 18.01
N ILE A 27 6.42 2.57 17.10
CA ILE A 27 5.43 3.14 16.19
C ILE A 27 4.13 3.47 16.92
N LEU A 28 3.68 2.59 17.81
CA LEU A 28 2.47 2.78 18.61
C LEU A 28 2.64 3.98 19.56
N ASP A 29 3.80 4.10 20.20
CA ASP A 29 4.16 5.22 21.09
C ASP A 29 4.24 6.57 20.33
N ALA A 30 4.55 6.54 19.04
CA ALA A 30 4.65 7.72 18.20
C ALA A 30 3.31 8.17 17.59
N GLN A 31 2.23 7.40 17.74
CA GLN A 31 0.92 7.76 17.18
C GLN A 31 0.38 9.04 17.82
N LEU A 32 -0.15 9.94 17.01
CA LEU A 32 -0.73 11.19 17.49
C LEU A 32 -2.08 10.99 18.19
N ASP A 33 -2.46 11.98 19.00
CA ASP A 33 -3.75 12.00 19.72
C ASP A 33 -4.96 11.91 18.79
N ASP A 34 -4.85 12.43 17.56
CA ASP A 34 -5.89 12.36 16.54
C ASP A 34 -5.92 11.04 15.74
N GLY A 35 -5.06 10.08 16.12
CA GLY A 35 -4.96 8.76 15.51
C GLY A 35 -3.98 8.66 14.34
N ALA A 36 -3.35 9.75 13.90
CA ALA A 36 -2.39 9.71 12.81
C ALA A 36 -1.11 8.94 13.19
N PHE A 37 -0.68 8.00 12.33
CA PHE A 37 0.67 7.42 12.42
C PHE A 37 1.71 8.32 11.77
N THR A 38 2.90 8.37 12.36
CA THR A 38 4.02 9.17 11.86
C THR A 38 4.72 8.51 10.66
N ASP A 39 5.35 9.32 9.82
CA ASP A 39 6.07 8.82 8.64
C ASP A 39 7.36 8.07 9.01
N VAL A 40 7.89 8.30 10.21
CA VAL A 40 9.07 7.65 10.80
C VAL A 40 8.82 7.30 12.28
N ALA A 41 9.43 6.21 12.76
CA ALA A 41 9.39 5.78 14.15
C ALA A 41 10.77 5.23 14.58
N PRO A 42 11.35 5.68 15.73
CA PRO A 42 10.82 6.69 16.64
C PRO A 42 10.67 8.08 16.00
N SER A 43 9.60 8.79 16.35
CA SER A 43 9.36 10.14 15.86
C SER A 43 9.98 11.19 16.78
N LYS A 44 10.51 12.27 16.20
CA LYS A 44 10.91 13.45 16.99
C LYS A 44 9.65 14.20 17.42
N PRO A 45 9.65 14.90 18.57
CA PRO A 45 8.55 15.78 18.94
C PRO A 45 8.21 16.71 17.78
N LEU A 46 6.92 16.87 17.48
CA LEU A 46 6.45 17.80 16.46
C LEU A 46 6.97 19.19 16.83
N ASN A 47 7.87 19.74 16.01
CA ASN A 47 8.40 21.08 16.21
C ASN A 47 7.41 22.08 15.60
N PRO A 48 6.76 22.95 16.39
CA PRO A 48 5.77 23.90 15.89
C PRO A 48 6.36 24.96 14.94
N TYR A 49 7.69 25.08 14.88
CA TYR A 49 8.43 25.97 13.97
C TYR A 49 9.00 25.24 12.74
N ARG A 50 8.80 23.92 12.61
CA ARG A 50 9.18 23.21 11.38
C ARG A 50 8.10 23.35 10.32
N LEU A 51 8.52 23.78 9.13
CA LEU A 51 7.81 23.66 7.86
C LEU A 51 7.81 22.22 7.30
N THR A 52 8.12 21.20 8.10
CA THR A 52 8.26 19.81 7.62
C THR A 52 6.94 19.08 7.80
N GLY A 53 6.50 18.38 6.75
CA GLY A 53 5.09 18.06 6.61
C GLY A 53 4.55 17.03 7.60
N GLN A 54 3.23 17.03 7.60
CA GLN A 54 2.43 16.44 8.66
C GLN A 54 2.38 14.90 8.52
N PRO A 55 2.34 14.17 9.64
CA PRO A 55 2.24 12.71 9.65
C PRO A 55 0.90 12.24 9.05
N GLY A 56 0.74 10.94 8.80
CA GLY A 56 -0.47 10.39 8.20
C GLY A 56 -0.41 10.23 6.68
N ALA A 57 0.79 10.21 6.09
CA ALA A 57 0.92 10.05 4.64
C ALA A 57 0.44 8.66 4.19
N PRO A 58 -0.41 8.56 3.15
CA PRO A 58 -0.83 7.29 2.56
C PRO A 58 0.37 6.44 2.12
N GLY A 59 0.33 5.13 2.40
CA GLY A 59 1.43 4.18 2.19
C GLY A 59 2.52 4.20 3.27
N TRP A 60 2.67 5.30 4.02
CA TRP A 60 3.59 5.42 5.17
C TRP A 60 2.85 5.19 6.49
N GLY A 61 1.85 6.00 6.80
CA GLY A 61 1.01 5.84 7.99
C GLY A 61 0.17 4.55 7.97
N ASP A 62 0.01 3.94 6.80
CA ASP A 62 -0.66 2.64 6.63
C ASP A 62 0.24 1.45 7.05
N ALA A 63 1.54 1.68 7.24
CA ALA A 63 2.51 0.64 7.53
C ALA A 63 2.15 -0.21 8.77
N PRO A 64 1.68 0.34 9.91
CA PRO A 64 1.42 -0.47 11.10
C PRO A 64 0.36 -1.55 10.86
N VAL A 65 -0.72 -1.24 10.13
CA VAL A 65 -1.75 -2.23 9.77
C VAL A 65 -1.15 -3.35 8.91
N ILE A 66 -0.35 -2.99 7.91
CA ILE A 66 0.30 -3.93 7.00
C ILE A 66 1.30 -4.81 7.75
N LEU A 67 2.16 -4.21 8.58
CA LEU A 67 3.19 -4.89 9.35
C LEU A 67 2.59 -5.87 10.36
N CYS A 68 1.55 -5.46 11.10
CA CYS A 68 0.81 -6.32 12.01
C CYS A 68 0.26 -7.55 11.30
N TRP A 69 -0.41 -7.36 10.16
CA TRP A 69 -0.96 -8.48 9.39
C TRP A 69 0.14 -9.41 8.83
N GLN A 70 1.23 -8.87 8.30
CA GLN A 70 2.34 -9.69 7.79
C GLN A 70 3.04 -10.46 8.92
N HIS A 71 3.21 -9.84 10.09
CA HIS A 71 3.77 -10.48 11.28
C HIS A 71 2.90 -11.64 11.75
N TRP A 72 1.58 -11.43 11.84
CA TRP A 72 0.61 -12.48 12.14
C TRP A 72 0.69 -13.65 11.17
N LEU A 73 0.68 -13.38 9.85
CA LEU A 73 0.78 -14.44 8.84
C LEU A 73 2.08 -15.25 8.94
N ARG A 74 3.18 -14.62 9.36
CA ARG A 74 4.48 -15.27 9.46
C ARG A 74 4.68 -16.04 10.76
N TYR A 75 4.22 -15.49 11.88
CA TYR A 75 4.58 -15.94 13.22
C TYR A 75 3.41 -16.40 14.09
N GLY A 76 2.17 -16.11 13.70
CA GLY A 76 0.99 -16.43 14.52
C GLY A 76 0.95 -15.70 15.86
N ASP A 77 1.61 -14.54 15.95
CA ASP A 77 1.68 -13.73 17.18
C ASP A 77 0.40 -12.90 17.36
N ARG A 78 -0.57 -13.53 18.03
CA ARG A 78 -1.87 -12.92 18.33
C ARG A 78 -1.73 -11.78 19.33
N ASP A 79 -0.85 -11.93 20.31
CA ASP A 79 -0.65 -10.94 21.38
C ASP A 79 -0.21 -9.60 20.80
N LEU A 80 0.64 -9.60 19.77
CA LEU A 80 1.01 -8.36 19.06
C LEU A 80 -0.20 -7.70 18.38
N LEU A 81 -1.07 -8.48 17.74
CA LEU A 81 -2.30 -7.91 17.16
C LEU A 81 -3.20 -7.31 18.25
N GLU A 82 -3.37 -7.99 19.38
CA GLU A 82 -4.20 -7.52 20.50
C GLU A 82 -3.66 -6.20 21.08
N ARG A 83 -2.34 -6.10 21.27
CA ARG A 83 -1.69 -4.86 21.74
C ARG A 83 -1.84 -3.71 20.73
N ALA A 84 -1.70 -3.99 19.45
CA ALA A 84 -1.77 -2.96 18.41
C ALA A 84 -3.21 -2.51 18.10
N TRP A 85 -4.20 -3.36 18.34
CA TRP A 85 -5.58 -3.15 17.89
C TRP A 85 -6.15 -1.76 18.22
N PRO A 86 -6.04 -1.22 19.46
CA PRO A 86 -6.57 0.11 19.78
C PRO A 86 -5.96 1.25 18.97
N ALA A 87 -4.69 1.13 18.57
CA ALA A 87 -4.03 2.14 17.74
C ALA A 87 -4.44 2.02 16.27
N LEU A 88 -4.57 0.78 15.76
CA LEU A 88 -5.00 0.52 14.40
C LEU A 88 -6.44 1.00 14.16
N THR A 89 -7.34 0.82 15.14
CA THR A 89 -8.72 1.32 15.04
C THR A 89 -8.79 2.86 15.04
N ARG A 90 -7.96 3.54 15.85
CA ARG A 90 -7.83 5.01 15.78
C ARG A 90 -7.34 5.49 14.41
N TRP A 91 -6.39 4.78 13.79
CA TRP A 91 -5.94 5.11 12.44
C TRP A 91 -7.04 4.92 11.39
N ALA A 92 -7.80 3.83 11.46
CA ALA A 92 -8.92 3.59 10.57
C ALA A 92 -10.00 4.70 10.69
N ALA A 93 -10.33 5.10 11.93
CA ALA A 93 -11.26 6.21 12.19
C ALA A 93 -10.70 7.55 11.69
N HIS A 94 -9.42 7.83 11.94
CA HIS A 94 -8.74 9.04 11.48
C HIS A 94 -8.88 9.27 9.97
N ILE A 95 -8.73 8.19 9.17
CA ILE A 95 -8.92 8.26 7.71
C ILE A 95 -10.41 8.44 7.38
N ALA A 96 -11.29 7.59 7.92
CA ALA A 96 -12.70 7.53 7.53
C ALA A 96 -13.47 8.82 7.86
N GLU A 97 -13.28 9.38 9.05
CA GLU A 97 -13.96 10.61 9.50
C GLU A 97 -13.67 11.81 8.61
N ALA A 98 -12.46 11.87 8.05
CA ALA A 98 -12.04 12.97 7.19
C ALA A 98 -12.51 12.82 5.73
N ASN A 99 -12.97 11.63 5.32
CA ASN A 99 -13.21 11.30 3.92
C ASN A 99 -14.61 10.68 3.72
N PRO A 100 -15.71 11.44 3.95
CA PRO A 100 -17.08 10.92 3.90
C PRO A 100 -17.50 10.43 2.50
N ASP A 101 -16.84 10.92 1.44
CA ASP A 101 -17.11 10.52 0.05
C ASP A 101 -16.30 9.29 -0.39
N HIS A 102 -15.57 8.66 0.53
CA HIS A 102 -14.80 7.42 0.31
C HIS A 102 -13.67 7.54 -0.73
N LEU A 103 -13.26 8.77 -1.07
CA LEU A 103 -11.99 9.09 -1.73
C LEU A 103 -11.04 9.67 -0.68
N ARG A 104 -9.81 9.15 -0.58
CA ARG A 104 -8.84 9.61 0.42
C ARG A 104 -8.13 10.89 -0.05
N VAL A 105 -8.79 12.04 0.15
CA VAL A 105 -8.30 13.38 -0.24
C VAL A 105 -7.89 14.23 0.97
N ASN A 106 -8.47 13.99 2.14
CA ASN A 106 -8.23 14.74 3.37
C ASN A 106 -7.32 13.96 4.33
N ARG A 107 -6.58 14.70 5.17
CA ARG A 107 -5.58 14.17 6.11
C ARG A 107 -4.54 13.25 5.44
N VAL A 108 -4.16 13.60 4.20
CA VAL A 108 -3.14 12.89 3.42
C VAL A 108 -1.73 13.48 3.57
N HIS A 109 -1.65 14.68 4.13
CA HIS A 109 -0.43 15.37 4.54
C HIS A 109 0.75 15.24 3.55
N ASN A 110 1.90 14.70 3.96
CA ASN A 110 3.09 14.61 3.09
C ASN A 110 2.83 13.90 1.75
N ASN A 111 1.84 13.00 1.70
CA ASN A 111 1.42 12.20 0.55
C ASN A 111 2.51 12.02 -0.51
N TYR A 112 3.49 11.16 -0.22
CA TYR A 112 4.65 10.95 -1.08
C TYR A 112 4.29 10.31 -2.43
N GLY A 113 3.09 9.73 -2.55
CA GLY A 113 2.67 8.97 -3.71
C GLY A 113 3.60 7.80 -4.01
N ASP A 114 3.71 7.44 -5.28
CA ASP A 114 4.66 6.42 -5.74
C ASP A 114 6.09 6.98 -5.85
N TRP A 115 6.70 7.22 -4.69
CA TRP A 115 7.97 7.91 -4.50
C TRP A 115 9.11 7.27 -5.31
N LEU A 116 9.94 8.10 -5.96
CA LEU A 116 11.05 7.70 -6.84
C LEU A 116 10.63 6.91 -8.09
N SER A 117 9.39 7.08 -8.56
CA SER A 117 8.99 6.60 -9.89
C SER A 117 9.82 7.27 -10.99
N VAL A 118 10.19 6.47 -12.00
CA VAL A 118 11.01 6.91 -13.15
C VAL A 118 10.17 7.23 -14.39
N GLY A 119 8.92 6.75 -14.44
CA GLY A 119 7.96 7.13 -15.49
C GLY A 119 6.99 8.24 -15.06
N PRO A 120 5.87 8.38 -15.77
CA PRO A 120 4.84 9.35 -15.42
C PRO A 120 4.35 9.15 -13.98
N PRO A 121 4.19 10.23 -13.19
CA PRO A 121 3.76 10.10 -11.81
C PRO A 121 2.30 9.61 -11.74
N SER A 122 2.04 8.62 -10.90
CA SER A 122 0.67 8.23 -10.57
C SER A 122 -0.02 9.33 -9.75
N ASP A 123 -1.34 9.49 -9.96
CA ASP A 123 -2.16 10.38 -9.15
C ASP A 123 -2.07 9.98 -7.66
N ARG A 124 -1.68 10.94 -6.82
CA ARG A 124 -1.47 10.70 -5.37
C ARG A 124 -2.74 10.38 -4.62
N THR A 125 -3.89 10.93 -5.05
CA THR A 125 -5.20 10.63 -4.48
C THR A 125 -5.65 9.23 -4.87
N LEU A 126 -5.39 8.83 -6.12
CA LEU A 126 -5.63 7.46 -6.57
C LEU A 126 -4.83 6.47 -5.72
N VAL A 127 -3.53 6.69 -5.56
CA VAL A 127 -2.66 5.85 -4.72
C VAL A 127 -3.16 5.82 -3.27
N ALA A 128 -3.52 6.98 -2.71
CA ALA A 128 -4.04 7.07 -1.35
C ALA A 128 -5.34 6.28 -1.15
N THR A 129 -6.26 6.38 -2.11
CA THR A 129 -7.55 5.69 -2.09
C THR A 129 -7.37 4.18 -2.27
N ALA A 130 -6.46 3.76 -3.15
CA ALA A 130 -6.10 2.35 -3.31
C ALA A 130 -5.55 1.74 -2.00
N TYR A 131 -4.64 2.45 -1.33
CA TYR A 131 -4.13 2.03 -0.02
C TYR A 131 -5.22 1.97 1.05
N TRP A 132 -6.22 2.85 0.99
CA TRP A 132 -7.34 2.80 1.93
C TRP A 132 -8.18 1.53 1.76
N VAL A 133 -8.44 1.09 0.52
CA VAL A 133 -9.06 -0.24 0.28
C VAL A 133 -8.24 -1.34 0.94
N HIS A 134 -6.93 -1.37 0.69
CA HIS A 134 -6.04 -2.40 1.23
C HIS A 134 -6.05 -2.41 2.76
N VAL A 135 -5.90 -1.25 3.40
CA VAL A 135 -5.89 -1.12 4.86
C VAL A 135 -7.22 -1.53 5.46
N ALA A 136 -8.36 -1.16 4.87
CA ALA A 136 -9.67 -1.56 5.35
C ALA A 136 -9.87 -3.09 5.26
N GLU A 137 -9.44 -3.73 4.17
CA GLU A 137 -9.45 -5.19 4.04
C GLU A 137 -8.54 -5.87 5.09
N LEU A 138 -7.36 -5.31 5.36
CA LEU A 138 -6.48 -5.83 6.40
C LEU A 138 -7.06 -5.64 7.81
N MET A 139 -7.71 -4.50 8.08
CA MET A 139 -8.41 -4.27 9.35
C MET A 139 -9.53 -5.30 9.58
N ALA A 140 -10.30 -5.64 8.53
CA ALA A 140 -11.29 -6.71 8.61
C ALA A 140 -10.64 -8.07 8.97
N LYS A 141 -9.54 -8.42 8.31
CA LYS A 141 -8.81 -9.67 8.57
C LYS A 141 -8.21 -9.73 9.97
N ILE A 142 -7.68 -8.61 10.46
CA ILE A 142 -7.18 -8.50 11.84
C ILE A 142 -8.33 -8.63 12.83
N ALA A 143 -9.47 -7.97 12.60
CA ALA A 143 -10.65 -8.08 13.45
C ALA A 143 -11.10 -9.56 13.57
N GLU A 144 -11.18 -10.28 12.45
CA GLU A 144 -11.50 -11.71 12.42
C GLU A 144 -10.51 -12.55 13.24
N ALA A 145 -9.20 -12.32 13.05
CA ALA A 145 -8.16 -13.04 13.79
C ALA A 145 -8.26 -12.81 15.31
N LEU A 146 -8.73 -11.63 15.72
CA LEU A 146 -8.93 -11.26 17.12
C LEU A 146 -10.30 -11.67 17.69
N GLY A 147 -11.26 -12.04 16.84
CA GLY A 147 -12.65 -12.28 17.25
C GLY A 147 -13.45 -10.99 17.49
N ALA A 148 -13.01 -9.86 16.93
CA ALA A 148 -13.76 -8.61 16.87
C ALA A 148 -14.66 -8.55 15.63
N ASP A 149 -15.59 -7.59 15.56
CA ASP A 149 -16.49 -7.44 14.42
C ASP A 149 -15.74 -6.88 13.18
N PRO A 150 -15.64 -7.64 12.07
CA PRO A 150 -15.01 -7.16 10.84
C PRO A 150 -15.95 -6.33 9.95
N ALA A 151 -17.27 -6.32 10.21
CA ALA A 151 -18.26 -5.74 9.32
C ALA A 151 -18.02 -4.25 9.00
N PRO A 152 -17.64 -3.38 9.98
CA PRO A 152 -17.36 -1.97 9.68
C PRO A 152 -16.22 -1.75 8.68
N TYR A 153 -15.17 -2.59 8.77
CA TYR A 153 -14.01 -2.48 7.89
C TYR A 153 -14.27 -3.07 6.51
N ARG A 154 -15.04 -4.18 6.42
CA ARG A 154 -15.50 -4.73 5.14
C ARG A 154 -16.43 -3.75 4.40
N ASP A 155 -17.34 -3.09 5.13
CA ASP A 155 -18.21 -2.06 4.58
C ASP A 155 -17.40 -0.86 4.06
N THR A 156 -16.41 -0.40 4.84
CA THR A 156 -15.49 0.66 4.41
C THR A 156 -14.74 0.25 3.15
N ALA A 157 -14.14 -0.94 3.10
CA ALA A 157 -13.42 -1.43 1.92
C ALA A 157 -14.33 -1.48 0.68
N SER A 158 -15.56 -1.97 0.82
CA SER A 158 -16.56 -2.02 -0.25
C SER A 158 -16.91 -0.63 -0.80
N LYS A 159 -17.19 0.34 0.09
CA LYS A 159 -17.54 1.71 -0.31
C LYS A 159 -16.38 2.45 -0.97
N VAL A 160 -15.16 2.31 -0.43
CA VAL A 160 -13.95 2.90 -1.02
C VAL A 160 -13.64 2.24 -2.37
N ARG A 161 -13.84 0.93 -2.51
CA ARG A 161 -13.71 0.21 -3.79
C ARG A 161 -14.68 0.76 -4.83
N ALA A 162 -15.94 0.97 -4.45
CA ALA A 162 -16.95 1.55 -5.34
C ALA A 162 -16.58 2.99 -5.76
N ALA A 163 -16.16 3.84 -4.81
CA ALA A 163 -15.74 5.21 -5.09
C ALA A 163 -14.49 5.25 -5.99
N PHE A 164 -13.51 4.38 -5.75
CA PHE A 164 -12.33 4.25 -6.60
C PHE A 164 -12.70 3.89 -8.05
N ASN A 165 -13.53 2.86 -8.23
CA ASN A 165 -13.93 2.43 -9.57
C ASN A 165 -14.68 3.54 -10.32
N ALA A 166 -15.60 4.24 -9.63
CA ALA A 166 -16.34 5.35 -10.21
C ALA A 166 -15.44 6.55 -10.60
N ALA A 167 -14.41 6.85 -9.80
CA ALA A 167 -13.54 8.00 -10.01
C ALA A 167 -12.40 7.74 -11.01
N TYR A 168 -11.88 6.51 -11.07
CA TYR A 168 -10.60 6.25 -11.71
C TYR A 168 -10.61 5.15 -12.78
N VAL A 169 -11.65 4.33 -12.88
CA VAL A 169 -11.66 3.16 -13.78
C VAL A 169 -12.67 3.36 -14.91
N ALA A 170 -12.17 3.45 -16.14
CA ALA A 170 -13.01 3.53 -17.33
C ALA A 170 -13.62 2.15 -17.68
N ALA A 171 -14.69 2.16 -18.49
CA ALA A 171 -15.40 0.93 -18.89
C ALA A 171 -14.53 -0.07 -19.65
N ASP A 172 -13.49 0.39 -20.34
CA ASP A 172 -12.49 -0.45 -21.02
C ASP A 172 -11.35 -0.93 -20.11
N GLY A 173 -11.42 -0.65 -18.81
CA GLY A 173 -10.42 -1.01 -17.82
C GLY A 173 -9.22 -0.06 -17.76
N ARG A 174 -9.20 1.04 -18.52
CA ARG A 174 -8.14 2.06 -18.42
C ARG A 174 -8.27 2.79 -17.09
N ILE A 175 -7.16 2.94 -16.37
CA ILE A 175 -7.11 3.71 -15.12
C ILE A 175 -6.60 5.12 -15.40
N THR A 176 -7.17 6.13 -14.72
CA THR A 176 -6.69 7.52 -14.77
C THR A 176 -5.17 7.60 -14.59
N GLY A 177 -4.51 8.33 -15.48
CA GLY A 177 -3.05 8.47 -15.53
C GLY A 177 -2.32 7.39 -16.32
N ASP A 178 -2.94 6.23 -16.57
CA ASP A 178 -2.38 5.14 -17.39
C ASP A 178 -0.96 4.73 -16.99
N THR A 179 -0.73 4.56 -15.67
CA THR A 179 0.60 4.26 -15.10
C THR A 179 0.69 2.83 -14.60
N GLN A 180 1.91 2.25 -14.65
CA GLN A 180 2.17 0.89 -14.14
C GLN A 180 1.68 0.73 -12.69
N THR A 181 2.02 1.67 -11.80
CA THR A 181 1.62 1.61 -10.39
C THR A 181 0.12 1.65 -10.18
N ALA A 182 -0.62 2.46 -10.94
CA ALA A 182 -2.08 2.50 -10.81
C ALA A 182 -2.73 1.13 -11.12
N TYR A 183 -2.27 0.47 -12.19
CA TYR A 183 -2.74 -0.88 -12.53
C TYR A 183 -2.30 -1.93 -11.52
N LEU A 184 -1.05 -1.86 -11.06
CA LEU A 184 -0.51 -2.80 -10.07
C LEU A 184 -1.28 -2.74 -8.75
N LEU A 185 -1.53 -1.53 -8.22
CA LEU A 185 -2.28 -1.36 -6.97
C LEU A 185 -3.73 -1.84 -7.13
N ALA A 186 -4.37 -1.52 -8.25
CA ALA A 186 -5.75 -1.94 -8.51
C ALA A 186 -5.90 -3.47 -8.63
N LEU A 187 -4.92 -4.15 -9.24
CA LEU A 187 -4.92 -5.60 -9.38
C LEU A 187 -4.53 -6.33 -8.07
N ASP A 188 -3.53 -5.84 -7.34
CA ASP A 188 -3.03 -6.46 -6.10
C ASP A 188 -3.99 -6.29 -4.92
N PHE A 189 -4.62 -5.12 -4.80
CA PHE A 189 -5.60 -4.84 -3.74
C PHE A 189 -7.02 -5.26 -4.11
N ASP A 190 -7.15 -6.00 -5.21
CA ASP A 190 -8.39 -6.57 -5.75
C ASP A 190 -9.48 -5.52 -6.05
N ILE A 191 -9.09 -4.27 -6.34
CA ILE A 191 -9.98 -3.10 -6.37
C ILE A 191 -11.03 -3.23 -7.47
N VAL A 192 -10.65 -3.78 -8.62
CA VAL A 192 -11.56 -3.89 -9.76
C VAL A 192 -12.36 -5.19 -9.76
N PRO A 193 -13.59 -5.19 -10.29
CA PRO A 193 -14.36 -6.40 -10.51
C PRO A 193 -13.60 -7.42 -11.39
N GLU A 194 -13.78 -8.71 -11.09
CA GLU A 194 -13.15 -9.84 -11.81
C GLU A 194 -13.19 -9.72 -13.35
N PRO A 195 -14.32 -9.35 -13.99
CA PRO A 195 -14.38 -9.25 -15.45
C PRO A 195 -13.49 -8.16 -16.07
N LEU A 196 -13.08 -7.15 -15.30
CA LEU A 196 -12.20 -6.08 -15.76
C LEU A 196 -10.71 -6.40 -15.57
N ARG A 197 -10.35 -7.35 -14.70
CA ARG A 197 -8.95 -7.69 -14.40
C ARG A 197 -8.12 -8.04 -15.65
N PRO A 198 -8.61 -8.85 -16.62
CA PRO A 198 -7.85 -9.10 -17.85
C PRO A 198 -7.56 -7.83 -18.65
N ARG A 199 -8.51 -6.88 -18.69
CA ARG A 199 -8.30 -5.59 -19.39
C ARG A 199 -7.23 -4.76 -18.70
N LEU A 200 -7.27 -4.65 -17.37
CA LEU A 200 -6.24 -3.93 -16.60
C LEU A 200 -4.85 -4.54 -16.79
N ARG A 201 -4.74 -5.88 -16.80
CA ARG A 201 -3.50 -6.57 -17.14
C ARG A 201 -3.02 -6.16 -18.53
N ASP A 202 -3.90 -6.15 -19.52
CA ASP A 202 -3.53 -5.77 -20.89
C ASP A 202 -3.10 -4.30 -20.97
N HIS A 203 -3.74 -3.40 -20.19
CA HIS A 203 -3.26 -2.01 -20.05
C HIS A 203 -1.88 -1.96 -19.38
N LEU A 204 -1.64 -2.69 -18.28
CA LEU A 204 -0.35 -2.78 -17.62
C LEU A 204 0.75 -3.27 -18.57
N ILE A 205 0.50 -4.35 -19.31
CA ILE A 205 1.44 -4.88 -20.32
C ILE A 205 1.76 -3.81 -21.37
N ARG A 206 0.73 -3.09 -21.87
CA ARG A 206 0.97 -2.01 -22.83
C ARG A 206 1.81 -0.88 -22.24
N THR A 207 1.63 -0.53 -20.96
CA THR A 207 2.50 0.47 -20.31
C THR A 207 3.94 -0.02 -20.14
N LEU A 208 4.17 -1.32 -19.95
CA LEU A 208 5.51 -1.91 -19.93
C LEU A 208 6.14 -1.89 -21.34
N ASP A 209 5.40 -2.31 -22.36
CA ASP A 209 5.87 -2.31 -23.75
C ASP A 209 6.22 -0.90 -24.23
N ALA A 210 5.38 0.10 -23.90
CA ALA A 210 5.65 1.51 -24.19
C ALA A 210 6.90 2.04 -23.48
N ALA A 211 7.26 1.45 -22.34
CA ALA A 211 8.49 1.74 -21.61
C ALA A 211 9.68 0.89 -22.09
N GLY A 212 9.60 0.23 -23.25
CA GLY A 212 10.66 -0.64 -23.76
C GLY A 212 10.82 -1.95 -22.99
N GLY A 213 9.84 -2.32 -22.17
CA GLY A 213 9.88 -3.45 -21.25
C GLY A 213 10.42 -3.13 -19.86
N HIS A 214 10.66 -1.86 -19.54
CA HIS A 214 11.20 -1.42 -18.26
C HIS A 214 10.14 -1.10 -17.21
N LEU A 215 10.51 -1.26 -15.94
CA LEU A 215 9.71 -0.73 -14.84
C LEU A 215 9.73 0.79 -14.85
N GLN A 216 8.59 1.39 -14.52
CA GLN A 216 8.42 2.82 -14.35
C GLN A 216 7.92 3.21 -12.95
N THR A 217 7.77 2.21 -12.08
CA THR A 217 7.23 2.32 -10.73
C THR A 217 8.24 2.93 -9.76
N GLY A 218 7.70 3.50 -8.68
CA GLY A 218 8.41 3.90 -7.48
C GLY A 218 8.19 2.90 -6.35
N PHE A 219 8.36 3.38 -5.11
CA PHE A 219 8.33 2.57 -3.89
C PHE A 219 7.04 1.79 -3.68
N LEU A 220 5.89 2.41 -3.96
CA LEU A 220 4.60 1.80 -3.69
C LEU A 220 4.17 0.88 -4.84
N GLY A 221 4.72 1.03 -6.04
CA GLY A 221 4.46 0.14 -7.18
C GLY A 221 5.42 -1.05 -7.29
N VAL A 222 6.72 -0.85 -7.01
CA VAL A 222 7.79 -1.81 -7.35
C VAL A 222 7.59 -3.20 -6.71
N ARG A 223 7.10 -3.24 -5.47
CA ARG A 223 6.85 -4.51 -4.75
C ARG A 223 5.77 -5.38 -5.40
N HIS A 224 4.94 -4.82 -6.27
CA HIS A 224 3.79 -5.50 -6.87
C HIS A 224 4.11 -6.10 -8.24
N LEU A 225 5.11 -5.57 -8.94
CA LEU A 225 5.38 -5.88 -10.35
C LEU A 225 5.38 -7.37 -10.67
N CYS A 226 6.29 -8.12 -10.05
CA CYS A 226 6.55 -9.49 -10.46
C CYS A 226 5.38 -10.42 -10.14
N HIS A 227 4.82 -10.35 -8.93
CA HIS A 227 3.75 -11.26 -8.54
C HIS A 227 2.42 -10.87 -9.18
N VAL A 228 2.09 -9.58 -9.33
CA VAL A 228 0.87 -9.17 -10.05
C VAL A 228 0.92 -9.63 -11.51
N LEU A 229 2.07 -9.50 -12.19
CA LEU A 229 2.22 -10.01 -13.55
C LEU A 229 2.06 -11.53 -13.60
N ALA A 230 2.68 -12.27 -12.68
CA ALA A 230 2.57 -13.73 -12.62
C ALA A 230 1.12 -14.18 -12.34
N ASP A 231 0.48 -13.63 -11.30
CA ASP A 231 -0.86 -13.99 -10.83
C ASP A 231 -1.95 -13.64 -11.86
N ASN A 232 -1.69 -12.68 -12.75
CA ASN A 232 -2.62 -12.31 -13.82
C ASN A 232 -2.25 -12.95 -15.18
N GLY A 233 -1.40 -13.98 -15.20
CA GLY A 233 -1.12 -14.78 -16.40
C GLY A 233 -0.08 -14.18 -17.35
N ALA A 234 0.77 -13.27 -16.88
CA ALA A 234 1.87 -12.67 -17.63
C ALA A 234 3.26 -12.94 -17.01
N PRO A 235 3.60 -14.18 -16.57
CA PRO A 235 4.88 -14.45 -15.91
C PRO A 235 6.10 -14.14 -16.78
N GLY A 236 5.98 -14.23 -18.11
CA GLY A 236 7.07 -13.87 -19.03
C GLY A 236 7.54 -12.41 -18.89
N TYR A 237 6.62 -11.48 -18.60
CA TYR A 237 6.97 -10.09 -18.32
C TYR A 237 7.69 -9.95 -16.98
N ALA A 238 7.27 -10.70 -15.95
CA ALA A 238 7.95 -10.72 -14.66
C ALA A 238 9.40 -11.22 -14.80
N TYR A 239 9.62 -12.32 -15.54
CA TYR A 239 10.98 -12.82 -15.81
C TYR A 239 11.81 -11.81 -16.58
N ARG A 240 11.26 -11.20 -17.63
CA ARG A 240 11.97 -10.18 -18.41
C ARG A 240 12.46 -9.03 -17.53
N LEU A 241 11.57 -8.47 -16.69
CA LEU A 241 11.91 -7.39 -15.75
C LEU A 241 13.03 -7.80 -14.78
N LEU A 242 13.02 -9.04 -14.29
CA LEU A 242 14.03 -9.55 -13.36
C LEU A 242 15.40 -9.76 -14.02
N THR A 243 15.43 -10.09 -15.32
CA THR A 243 16.66 -10.40 -16.06
C THR A 243 17.22 -9.24 -16.87
N ASP A 244 16.48 -8.14 -16.99
CA ASP A 244 16.94 -6.93 -17.69
C ASP A 244 18.08 -6.25 -16.91
N ASP A 245 19.08 -5.76 -17.64
CA ASP A 245 20.25 -5.07 -17.09
C ASP A 245 20.49 -3.66 -17.66
N SER A 246 19.57 -3.16 -18.49
CA SER A 246 19.55 -1.78 -18.93
C SER A 246 18.70 -0.90 -18.01
N TYR A 247 19.05 0.39 -17.92
CA TYR A 247 18.34 1.32 -17.06
C TYR A 247 16.91 1.60 -17.58
N PRO A 248 15.89 1.65 -16.69
CA PRO A 248 15.91 1.30 -15.27
C PRO A 248 15.65 -0.21 -15.06
N SER A 249 16.48 -0.87 -14.25
CA SER A 249 16.32 -2.27 -13.85
C SER A 249 17.11 -2.62 -12.58
N TRP A 250 16.77 -3.74 -11.95
CA TRP A 250 17.61 -4.30 -10.89
C TRP A 250 18.99 -4.71 -11.42
N GLY A 251 19.05 -5.32 -12.61
CA GLY A 251 20.31 -5.74 -13.24
C GLY A 251 21.25 -4.56 -13.52
N PHE A 252 20.72 -3.41 -13.93
CA PHE A 252 21.50 -2.18 -14.10
C PHE A 252 22.21 -1.74 -12.82
N SER A 253 21.59 -1.96 -11.65
CA SER A 253 22.19 -1.57 -10.36
C SER A 253 23.29 -2.54 -9.89
N ILE A 254 23.33 -3.75 -10.46
CA ILE A 254 24.32 -4.79 -10.14
C ILE A 254 25.55 -4.67 -11.05
N ARG A 255 25.36 -4.23 -12.30
CA ARG A 255 26.43 -4.06 -13.29
C ARG A 255 27.17 -2.73 -13.13
#